data_AF-A0A127SAJ8-F1
#
_entry.id   AF-A0A127SAJ8-F1
#
_cell.length_a   1.000
_cell.length_b   1.000
_cell.length_c   1.000
_cell.angle_alpha   90.00
_cell.angle_beta   90.00
_cell.angle_gamma   90.00
#
_symmetry.space_group_name_H-M   'P 1'
#
loop_
_entity.id
_entity.type
_entity.pdbx_description
1 polymer ?
#
loop_
_entity_poly.entity_id
_entity_poly.type
_entity_poly.pdbx_seq_one_letter_code
_entity_poly.pdbx_strand_id
1 'polypeptide(L)' 'YRRMIVEYKAPEIEITQKVFDQITRYNMVLKVDYLIVSNGLQHYCCRIDYEHNSYTFLQDIPEYQNL' A
#
# COMPACT_ATOMS: atom_id res chain seq x y z
N TYR A 1 13.16 -0.93 -11.52
CA TYR A 1 12.40 -1.92 -10.72
C TYR A 1 11.13 -1.27 -10.20
N ARG A 2 10.01 -2.01 -10.09
CA ARG A 2 8.75 -1.47 -9.58
C ARG A 2 8.84 -1.40 -8.06
N ARG A 3 8.71 -0.20 -7.49
CA ARG A 3 8.91 0.05 -6.05
C ARG A 3 7.61 0.32 -5.29
N MET A 4 6.54 0.67 -6.01
CA MET A 4 5.29 1.07 -5.38
C MET A 4 4.08 0.71 -6.25
N ILE A 5 2.97 0.40 -5.61
CA ILE A 5 1.63 0.34 -6.21
C ILE A 5 0.75 1.30 -5.42
N VAL A 6 -0.06 2.07 -6.15
CA VAL A 6 -1.04 2.98 -5.58
C VAL A 6 -2.41 2.58 -6.10
N GLU A 7 -3.36 2.32 -5.19
CA GLU A 7 -4.75 2.02 -5.53
C GLU A 7 -5.67 3.13 -5.02
N TYR A 8 -6.49 3.65 -5.92
CA TYR A 8 -7.49 4.67 -5.61
C TYR A 8 -8.89 4.06 -5.56
N LYS A 9 -9.68 4.48 -4.58
CA LYS A 9 -11.10 4.21 -4.44
C LYS A 9 -11.89 5.52 -4.52
N ALA A 10 -13.20 5.42 -4.73
CA ALA A 10 -14.09 6.57 -4.65
C ALA A 10 -14.14 7.12 -3.21
N PRO A 11 -14.33 8.43 -2.99
CA PRO A 11 -14.28 9.07 -1.66
C PRO A 11 -15.21 8.47 -0.61
N GLU A 12 -16.37 7.97 -1.02
CA GLU A 12 -17.37 7.34 -0.17
C GLU A 12 -16.99 5.92 0.28
N ILE A 13 -15.93 5.33 -0.27
CA ILE A 13 -15.47 3.99 0.09
C ILE A 13 -14.54 4.07 1.28
N GLU A 14 -14.96 3.50 2.40
CA GLU A 14 -14.11 3.35 3.59
C GLU A 14 -12.92 2.41 3.29
N ILE A 15 -11.72 2.84 3.64
CA ILE A 15 -10.51 2.04 3.50
C ILE A 15 -10.43 1.06 4.66
N THR A 16 -10.98 -0.13 4.47
CA THR A 16 -10.98 -1.21 5.46
C THR A 16 -9.82 -2.18 5.22
N GLN A 17 -9.56 -3.07 6.18
CA GLN A 17 -8.57 -4.14 6.02
C GLN A 17 -8.83 -5.02 4.79
N LYS A 18 -10.10 -5.23 4.42
CA LYS A 18 -10.49 -5.97 3.21
C LYS A 18 -9.97 -5.31 1.92
N VAL A 19 -9.85 -3.98 1.89
CA VAL A 19 -9.25 -3.24 0.76
C VAL A 19 -7.76 -3.53 0.68
N PHE A 20 -7.07 -3.62 1.82
CA PHE A 20 -5.67 -4.03 1.86
C PHE A 20 -5.47 -5.48 1.43
N ASP A 21 -6.36 -6.39 1.82
CA ASP A 21 -6.32 -7.80 1.38
C ASP A 21 -6.51 -7.95 -0.13
N GLN A 22 -7.13 -6.96 -0.79
CA GLN A 22 -7.28 -6.92 -2.23
C GLN A 22 -5.97 -6.49 -2.91
N ILE A 23 -5.38 -5.38 -2.50
CA ILE A 23 -4.14 -4.84 -3.12
C ILE A 23 -2.91 -5.72 -2.84
N THR A 24 -2.83 -6.33 -1.66
CA THR A 24 -1.74 -7.25 -1.30
C THR A 24 -1.72 -8.51 -2.17
N ARG A 25 -2.89 -9.01 -2.61
CA ARG A 25 -2.98 -10.14 -3.55
C ARG A 25 -2.35 -9.83 -4.91
N TYR A 26 -2.55 -8.63 -5.46
CA TYR A 26 -1.86 -8.22 -6.67
C TYR A 26 -0.34 -8.10 -6.45
N ASN A 27 0.06 -7.66 -5.26
CA ASN A 27 1.46 -7.45 -4.94
C ASN A 27 2.27 -8.75 -4.78
N MET A 28 1.63 -9.91 -4.58
CA MET A 28 2.35 -11.20 -4.52
C MET A 28 3.15 -11.50 -5.80
N VAL A 29 2.69 -10.99 -6.95
CA VAL A 29 3.36 -11.19 -8.25
C VAL A 29 4.34 -10.06 -8.55
N LEU A 30 3.98 -8.82 -8.23
CA LEU A 30 4.77 -7.64 -8.58
C LEU A 30 5.95 -7.40 -7.64
N LYS A 31 5.81 -7.87 -6.38
CA LYS A 31 6.80 -7.76 -5.30
C LYS A 31 7.34 -6.35 -5.10
N VAL A 32 6.45 -5.36 -4.95
CA VAL A 32 6.84 -3.98 -4.66
C VAL A 32 7.05 -3.74 -3.17
N ASP A 33 7.94 -2.80 -2.85
CA ASP A 33 8.31 -2.46 -1.48
C ASP A 33 7.16 -1.75 -0.73
N TYR A 34 6.36 -0.95 -1.44
CA TYR A 34 5.32 -0.09 -0.85
C TYR A 34 3.95 -0.26 -1.51
N LEU A 35 2.92 -0.34 -0.69
CA LEU A 35 1.52 -0.25 -1.12
C LEU A 35 0.87 1.00 -0.55
N ILE A 36 0.15 1.72 -1.40
CA ILE A 36 -0.63 2.89 -1.01
C ILE A 36 -2.07 2.66 -1.40
N VAL A 37 -2.98 2.92 -0.46
CA VAL A 37 -4.42 2.95 -0.72
C VAL A 37 -4.96 4.32 -0.34
N SER A 38 -5.77 4.88 -1.21
CA SER A 38 -6.39 6.20 -1.00
C SER A 38 -7.83 6.25 -1.50
N ASN A 39 -8.68 7.01 -0.81
CA ASN A 39 -9.98 7.45 -1.30
C ASN A 39 -10.04 8.99 -1.46
N GLY A 40 -8.89 9.67 -1.42
CA GLY A 40 -8.78 11.13 -1.49
C GLY A 40 -9.10 11.89 -0.20
N LEU A 41 -9.69 11.23 0.81
CA LEU A 41 -9.92 11.80 2.14
C LEU A 41 -9.00 11.18 3.19
N GLN A 42 -8.76 9.88 3.05
CA GLN A 42 -7.88 9.07 3.85
C GLN A 42 -6.88 8.39 2.94
N HIS A 43 -5.67 8.25 3.45
CA HIS A 43 -4.54 7.66 2.74
C HIS A 43 -3.77 6.80 3.72
N TYR A 44 -3.36 5.64 3.26
CA TYR A 44 -2.55 4.73 4.04
C TYR A 44 -1.41 4.22 3.16
N CYS A 45 -0.21 4.24 3.73
CA CYS A 45 0.97 3.64 3.13
C CYS A 45 1.42 2.48 4.01
N CYS A 46 1.81 1.37 3.40
CA CYS A 46 2.49 0.31 4.11
C CYS A 46 3.73 -0.17 3.35
N ARG A 47 4.75 -0.56 4.12
CA ARG A 47 5.92 -1.27 3.61
C ARG A 47 5.69 -2.76 3.78
N ILE A 48 6.00 -3.53 2.75
CA ILE A 48 5.83 -4.98 2.77
C ILE A 48 7.10 -5.65 3.29
N ASP A 49 6.92 -6.59 4.20
CA ASP A 49 7.97 -7.48 4.69
C ASP A 49 7.70 -8.89 4.16
N TYR A 50 8.40 -9.25 3.09
CA TYR A 50 8.27 -10.56 2.47
C TYR A 50 8.98 -11.67 3.24
N GLU A 51 9.95 -11.34 4.10
CA GLU A 51 10.64 -12.34 4.92
C GLU A 51 9.69 -12.86 6.01
N HIS A 52 8.91 -11.96 6.61
CA HIS A 52 7.96 -12.28 7.68
C HIS A 52 6.51 -12.41 7.20
N ASN A 53 6.24 -12.28 5.89
CA ASN A 53 4.89 -12.22 5.31
C ASN A 53 3.96 -11.24 6.05
N SER A 54 4.48 -10.04 6.33
CA SER A 54 3.77 -9.01 7.07
C SER A 54 3.87 -7.66 6.38
N TYR A 55 3.27 -6.63 6.97
CA TYR A 55 3.42 -5.26 6.51
C TYR A 55 3.37 -4.31 7.70
N THR A 56 4.01 -3.14 7.53
CA THR A 56 4.01 -2.08 8.53
C THR A 56 3.39 -0.83 7.95
N PHE A 57 2.44 -0.24 8.66
CA PHE A 57 1.91 1.07 8.29
C PHE A 57 2.96 2.15 8.51
N LEU A 58 3.10 3.01 7.51
CA LEU A 58 3.93 4.19 7.58
C LEU A 58 3.04 5.40 7.87
N GLN A 59 3.55 6.30 8.71
CA GLN A 59 2.87 7.55 9.01
C GLN A 59 2.76 8.44 7.75
N ASP A 60 3.82 8.45 6.95
CA ASP A 60 3.94 9.26 5.74
C ASP A 60 4.43 8.42 4.55
N ILE A 61 4.14 8.89 3.34
CA ILE A 61 4.71 8.32 2.12
C ILE A 61 6.18 8.71 2.06
N PRO A 62 7.11 7.74 1.96
CA PRO A 62 8.54 8.06 1.90
C PRO A 62 8.88 8.93 0.69
N GLU A 63 9.74 9.91 0.90
CA GLU A 63 10.29 10.72 -0.18
C GLU A 63 11.04 9.84 -1.18
N TYR A 64 11.02 10.22 -2.46
CA TYR A 64 11.67 9.44 -3.52
C TYR A 64 13.16 9.19 -3.26
N GLN A 65 13.83 10.13 -2.59
CA GLN A 65 15.26 10.02 -2.23
C GLN A 65 15.52 8.97 -1.14
N ASN A 66 14.51 8.64 -0.34
CA ASN A 66 14.58 7.71 0.80
C ASN A 66 13.93 6.35 0.49
N LEU A 67 13.56 6.11 -0.78
CA LEU A 67 13.06 4.82 -1.27
C LEU A 67 14.18 3.83 -1.50
#